data_AF-A0A533RLB1-F1
#
_entry.id   AF-A0A533RLB1-F1
#
_cell.length_a   1.000
_cell.length_b   1.000
_cell.length_c   1.000
_cell.angle_alpha   90.00
_cell.angle_beta   90.00
_cell.angle_gamma   90.00
#
_symmetry.space_group_name_H-M   'P 1'
#
loop_
_entity.id
_entity.type
_entity.pdbx_description
1 polymer ?
#
loop_
_entity_poly.entity_id
_entity_poly.type
_entity_poly.pdbx_seq_one_letter_code
_entity_poly.pdbx_strand_id
1 'polypeptide(L)' 'MKMKPVVDRLTKEFEGKVEVRRFVDSSPEGDKLAEAFGVQYVPTFVFVNSDGSTAGMQVGEMTEVDLRARMDALK' A
#
# COMPACT_ATOMS: atom_id res chain seq x y z
N MET A 1 -11.93 -7.89 -2.60
CA MET A 1 -11.02 -8.07 -1.46
C MET A 1 -11.54 -7.33 -0.24
N LYS A 2 -11.38 -7.91 0.95
CA LYS A 2 -11.88 -7.39 2.24
C LYS A 2 -11.24 -6.06 2.63
N MET A 3 -9.99 -5.82 2.19
CA MET A 3 -9.25 -4.58 2.45
C MET A 3 -9.72 -3.38 1.61
N LYS A 4 -10.44 -3.59 0.49
CA LYS A 4 -10.84 -2.49 -0.41
C LYS A 4 -11.58 -1.34 0.31
N PRO A 5 -12.66 -1.57 1.08
CA PRO A 5 -13.37 -0.49 1.76
C PRO A 5 -12.52 0.23 2.82
N VAL A 6 -11.61 -0.49 3.47
CA VAL A 6 -10.67 0.09 4.45
C VAL A 6 -9.70 1.04 3.75
N VAL A 7 -9.06 0.58 2.67
CA VAL A 7 -8.12 1.41 1.91
C VAL A 7 -8.84 2.62 1.30
N ASP A 8 -10.05 2.45 0.74
CA ASP A 8 -10.82 3.57 0.17
C ASP A 8 -11.12 4.67 1.20
N ARG A 9 -11.40 4.29 2.45
CA ARG A 9 -11.67 5.24 3.53
C ARG A 9 -10.39 5.99 3.92
N LEU A 10 -9.31 5.26 4.19
CA LEU A 10 -8.04 5.85 4.59
C LEU A 10 -7.43 6.72 3.48
N THR A 11 -7.58 6.35 2.21
CA THR A 11 -7.14 7.20 1.09
C THR A 11 -7.78 8.58 1.13
N LYS A 12 -9.08 8.68 1.48
CA LYS A 12 -9.76 9.97 1.62
C LYS A 12 -9.30 10.74 2.84
N GLU A 13 -9.09 10.06 3.96
CA GLU A 13 -8.67 10.72 5.20
C GLU A 13 -7.22 11.24 5.16
N PHE A 14 -6.36 10.58 4.39
CA PHE A 14 -4.96 10.98 4.18
C PHE A 14 -4.75 11.78 2.91
N GLU A 15 -5.81 12.26 2.27
CA GLU A 15 -5.72 13.08 1.08
C GLU A 15 -4.84 14.32 1.34
N GLY A 16 -3.88 14.57 0.45
CA GLY A 16 -2.87 15.62 0.59
C GLY A 16 -1.71 15.31 1.55
N LYS A 17 -1.71 14.14 2.21
CA LYS A 17 -0.60 13.68 3.07
C LYS A 17 0.07 12.42 2.53
N VAL A 18 -0.72 11.45 2.07
CA VAL A 18 -0.22 10.16 1.56
C VAL A 18 -0.88 9.86 0.23
N GLU A 19 -0.07 9.62 -0.80
CA GLU A 19 -0.56 9.15 -2.10
C GLU A 19 -0.74 7.62 -2.07
N VAL A 20 -1.96 7.14 -2.30
CA VAL A 20 -2.24 5.71 -2.38
C VAL A 20 -2.33 5.27 -3.83
N ARG A 21 -1.33 4.50 -4.29
CA ARG A 21 -1.34 3.88 -5.62
C ARG A 21 -1.77 2.42 -5.52
N ARG A 22 -2.82 2.06 -6.27
CA ARG A 22 -3.25 0.66 -6.42
C ARG A 22 -2.82 0.14 -7.77
N PHE A 23 -2.14 -0.99 -7.75
CA PHE A 23 -1.82 -1.77 -8.93
C PHE A 23 -2.64 -3.05 -8.90
N VAL A 24 -3.30 -3.33 -10.01
CA VAL A 24 -4.05 -4.57 -10.19
C VAL A 24 -3.13 -5.53 -10.92
N ASP A 25 -2.99 -6.73 -10.37
CA ASP A 25 -2.34 -7.88 -11.00
C ASP A 25 -3.00 -8.10 -12.37
N SER A 26 -2.27 -7.77 -13.45
CA SER A 26 -2.65 -7.76 -14.88
C SER A 26 -2.31 -6.46 -15.63
N SER A 27 -1.82 -5.40 -14.98
CA SER A 27 -1.29 -4.22 -15.70
C SER A 27 0.23 -4.36 -15.90
N PRO A 28 0.80 -3.94 -17.04
CA PRO A 28 2.24 -4.02 -17.28
C PRO A 28 3.09 -3.34 -16.19
N GLU A 29 2.59 -2.27 -15.60
CA GLU A 29 3.21 -1.56 -14.48
C GLU A 29 3.08 -2.34 -13.16
N GLY A 30 1.93 -2.97 -12.94
CA GLY A 30 1.67 -3.81 -11.77
C GLY A 30 2.56 -5.02 -11.74
N ASP A 31 2.74 -5.69 -12.88
CA ASP A 31 3.60 -6.88 -13.02
C ASP A 31 5.07 -6.52 -12.74
N LYS A 32 5.56 -5.39 -13.31
CA LYS A 32 6.92 -4.91 -13.05
C LYS A 32 7.16 -4.57 -11.59
N LEU A 33 6.18 -3.96 -10.93
CA LEU A 33 6.28 -3.64 -9.51
C LEU A 33 6.21 -4.90 -8.65
N ALA A 34 5.33 -5.85 -9.00
CA ALA A 34 5.25 -7.13 -8.32
C ALA A 34 6.58 -7.89 -8.40
N GLU A 35 7.22 -7.92 -9.58
CA GLU A 35 8.55 -8.48 -9.77
C GLU A 35 9.62 -7.74 -8.94
N ALA A 36 9.68 -6.41 -9.05
CA ALA A 36 10.67 -5.59 -8.37
C ALA A 36 10.62 -5.69 -6.83
N PHE A 37 9.41 -5.84 -6.27
CA PHE A 37 9.19 -5.97 -4.83
C PHE A 37 9.03 -7.44 -4.36
N GLY A 38 9.13 -8.42 -5.26
CA GLY A 38 8.97 -9.84 -4.92
C GLY A 38 7.58 -10.20 -4.39
N VAL A 39 6.53 -9.52 -4.87
CA VAL A 39 5.14 -9.75 -4.46
C VAL A 39 4.66 -11.09 -5.01
N GLN A 40 4.34 -12.03 -4.13
CA GLN A 40 3.84 -13.37 -4.48
C GLN A 40 2.37 -13.58 -4.10
N TYR A 41 1.80 -12.69 -3.28
CA TYR A 41 0.45 -12.83 -2.74
C TYR A 41 -0.27 -11.49 -2.69
N VAL A 42 -1.58 -11.53 -2.89
CA VAL A 42 -2.47 -10.36 -2.79
C VAL A 42 -3.33 -10.45 -1.52
N PRO A 43 -3.53 -9.35 -0.77
CA PRO A 43 -2.93 -8.03 -0.99
C PRO A 43 -1.48 -7.99 -0.49
N THR A 44 -0.66 -7.14 -1.10
CA THR A 44 0.62 -6.70 -0.52
C THR A 44 0.65 -5.18 -0.48
N PHE A 45 1.06 -4.63 0.65
CA PHE A 45 1.21 -3.20 0.88
C PHE A 45 2.68 -2.86 0.98
N VAL A 46 3.15 -1.92 0.15
CA VAL A 46 4.49 -1.35 0.24
C VAL A 46 4.35 0.09 0.74
N PHE A 47 5.08 0.42 1.80
CA PHE A 47 5.07 1.74 2.42
C PHE A 47 6.34 2.48 2.01
N VAL A 48 6.19 3.68 1.46
CA VAL A 48 7.30 4.47 0.89
C VAL A 48 7.23 5.88 1.47
N ASN A 49 8.36 6.37 1.97
CA ASN A 49 8.51 7.74 2.47
C ASN A 49 8.57 8.75 1.31
N SER A 50 8.41 10.04 1.63
CA SER A 50 8.48 11.13 0.66
C SER A 50 9.83 11.24 -0.06
N ASP A 51 10.92 10.75 0.55
CA ASP A 51 12.26 10.67 -0.05
C ASP A 51 12.47 9.46 -0.98
N GLY A 52 11.46 8.62 -1.15
CA GLY A 52 11.50 7.41 -1.96
C GLY A 52 12.04 6.17 -1.26
N SER A 53 12.45 6.26 0.02
CA SER A 53 12.89 5.10 0.80
C SER A 53 11.70 4.22 1.24
N THR A 54 11.88 2.90 1.21
CA THR A 54 10.84 1.95 1.67
C THR A 54 10.80 1.90 3.21
N ALA A 55 9.66 2.27 3.79
CA ALA A 55 9.38 2.19 5.23
C ALA A 55 8.94 0.78 5.68
N GLY A 56 8.64 -0.11 4.74
CA GLY A 56 8.38 -1.53 4.98
C GLY A 56 7.37 -2.13 4.02
N MET A 57 7.09 -3.42 4.19
CA MET A 57 6.12 -4.16 3.40
C MET A 57 5.25 -5.03 4.33
N GLN A 58 3.97 -5.17 3.99
CA GLN A 58 3.07 -6.17 4.58
C GLN A 58 2.50 -7.05 3.47
N VAL A 59 2.64 -8.36 3.64
CA VAL A 59 1.93 -9.36 2.84
C VAL A 59 0.67 -9.79 3.59
N GLY A 60 -0.45 -9.87 2.87
CA GLY A 60 -1.75 -10.26 3.41
C GLY A 60 -2.56 -9.10 3.99
N GLU A 61 -3.73 -9.44 4.50
CA GLU A 61 -4.64 -8.48 5.15
C GLU A 61 -4.05 -7.97 6.48
N MET A 62 -4.46 -6.77 6.89
CA MET A 62 -4.14 -6.20 8.20
C MET A 62 -5.35 -5.44 8.74
N THR A 63 -5.33 -5.05 10.02
CA THR A 63 -6.42 -4.23 10.57
C THR A 63 -6.36 -2.80 10.04
N GLU A 64 -7.51 -2.09 10.08
CA GLU A 64 -7.54 -0.66 9.73
C GLU A 64 -6.64 0.17 10.65
N VAL A 65 -6.55 -0.21 11.93
CA VAL A 65 -5.68 0.44 12.93
C VAL A 65 -4.22 0.30 12.54
N ASP A 66 -3.78 -0.91 12.16
CA ASP A 66 -2.39 -1.15 11.75
C ASP A 66 -2.04 -0.41 10.46
N LEU A 67 -2.96 -0.41 9.48
CA LEU A 67 -2.76 0.29 8.22
C LEU A 67 -2.62 1.80 8.44
N ARG A 68 -3.50 2.37 9.26
CA ARG A 68 -3.43 3.79 9.63
C ARG A 68 -2.11 4.12 10.33
N ALA A 69 -1.72 3.32 11.32
CA ALA A 69 -0.48 3.54 12.06
C ALA A 69 0.76 3.51 11.13
N ARG A 70 0.76 2.63 10.13
CA ARG A 70 1.81 2.58 9.11
C ARG A 70 1.83 3.84 8.23
N MET A 71 0.67 4.35 7.85
CA MET A 71 0.54 5.59 7.06
C MET A 71 0.96 6.83 7.85
N ASP A 72 0.59 6.93 9.13
CA ASP A 72 0.98 8.02 10.03
C ASP A 72 2.50 8.04 10.30
N ALA A 73 3.16 6.88 10.22
CA ALA A 73 4.60 6.75 10.46
C ALA A 73 5.47 7.12 9.23
N LEU A 74 4.86 7.41 8.08
CA LEU A 74 5.58 7.83 6.88
C LEU A 74 6.21 9.21 7.08
N LYS A 75 7.43 9.38 6.55
CA LYS A 75 8.22 10.61 6.66
C LYS A 75 8.15 11.47 5.41
#